data_AF-A0A7V8Y2N0-F1
#
_entry.id   AF-A0A7V8Y2N0-F1
#
_cell.length_a   1.000
_cell.length_b   1.000
_cell.length_c   1.000
_cell.angle_alpha   90.00
_cell.angle_beta   90.00
_cell.angle_gamma   90.00
#
_symmetry.space_group_name_H-M   'P 1'
#
loop_
_entity.id
_entity.type
_entity.pdbx_description
1 polymer ?
#
loop_
_entity_poly.entity_id
_entity_poly.type
_entity_poly.pdbx_seq_one_letter_code
_entity_poly.pdbx_strand_id
1 'polypeptide(L)'
;MPTTRPRHLVTETDQVAKALDDAARRWPEDRHSRAKLLQHLVEVGHQALLDQAAERHDARRAAIRRTSGALTGTYEDSYLEQLREDWPA
;
A
#
# COMPACT_ATOMS: atom_id res chain seq x y z
N MET A 1 26.26 -25.12 10.81
CA MET A 1 26.10 -23.66 10.70
C MET A 1 24.61 -23.34 10.56
N PRO A 2 23.88 -23.09 11.66
CA PRO A 2 22.53 -22.55 11.55
C PRO A 2 22.65 -21.05 11.19
N THR A 3 22.14 -20.66 10.03
CA THR A 3 22.02 -19.25 9.66
C THR A 3 21.00 -18.58 10.57
N THR A 4 21.33 -17.43 11.20
CA THR A 4 20.44 -16.67 12.10
C THR A 4 19.12 -16.23 11.44
N ARG A 5 19.08 -16.16 10.11
CA ARG A 5 17.89 -15.73 9.35
C ARG A 5 17.00 -16.92 8.99
N PRO A 6 15.65 -16.78 9.11
CA PRO A 6 14.70 -17.77 8.62
C PRO A 6 14.89 -18.05 7.13
N ARG A 7 14.66 -19.30 6.72
CA ARG A 7 14.64 -19.70 5.31
C ARG A 7 13.20 -19.80 4.85
N HIS A 8 12.89 -19.18 3.72
CA HIS A 8 11.59 -19.30 3.07
C HIS A 8 11.73 -20.20 1.85
N LEU A 9 10.99 -21.30 1.84
CA LEU A 9 10.90 -22.19 0.69
C LEU A 9 9.73 -21.73 -0.18
N VAL A 10 9.99 -21.53 -1.46
CA VAL A 10 9.00 -21.13 -2.46
C VAL A 10 9.00 -22.16 -3.56
N THR A 11 7.85 -22.75 -3.83
CA THR A 11 7.65 -23.60 -5.00
C THR A 11 7.49 -22.71 -6.22
N GLU A 12 8.30 -22.96 -7.24
CA GLU A 12 8.21 -22.22 -8.49
C GLU A 12 7.02 -22.73 -9.32
N THR A 13 5.92 -22.00 -9.23
CA THR A 13 4.76 -22.19 -10.12
C THR A 13 5.02 -21.50 -11.46
N ASP A 14 4.21 -21.79 -12.48
CA ASP A 14 4.33 -21.15 -13.80
C ASP A 14 4.32 -19.61 -13.72
N GLN A 15 3.53 -19.05 -12.80
CA GLN A 15 3.47 -17.61 -12.57
C GLN A 15 4.77 -17.08 -11.95
N VAL A 16 5.34 -17.79 -10.97
CA VAL A 16 6.63 -17.43 -10.38
C VAL A 16 7.73 -17.56 -11.42
N ALA A 17 7.69 -18.59 -12.26
CA ALA A 17 8.66 -18.79 -13.32
C ALA A 17 8.68 -17.62 -14.31
N LYS A 18 7.49 -17.21 -14.78
CA LYS A 18 7.34 -16.05 -15.64
C LYS A 18 7.82 -14.75 -14.97
N ALA A 19 7.47 -14.52 -13.72
CA ALA A 19 7.92 -13.33 -12.99
C ALA A 19 9.46 -13.29 -12.87
N LEU A 20 10.10 -14.44 -12.68
CA LEU A 20 11.56 -14.53 -12.63
C LEU A 20 12.21 -14.34 -14.00
N ASP A 21 11.57 -14.78 -15.08
CA ASP A 21 12.07 -14.51 -16.44
C ASP A 21 11.93 -13.02 -16.79
N ASP A 22 10.87 -12.35 -16.34
CA ASP A 22 10.70 -10.91 -16.43
C ASP A 22 11.79 -10.18 -15.60
N ALA A 23 12.04 -10.65 -14.38
CA ALA A 23 13.12 -10.14 -13.54
C ALA A 23 14.49 -10.32 -14.19
N ALA A 24 14.77 -11.47 -14.80
CA ALA A 24 16.04 -11.74 -15.48
C ALA A 24 16.31 -10.78 -16.65
N ARG A 25 15.25 -10.26 -17.28
CA ARG A 25 15.36 -9.20 -18.31
C ARG A 25 15.69 -7.84 -17.70
N ARG A 26 15.18 -7.56 -16.48
CA ARG A 26 15.40 -6.31 -15.76
C ARG A 26 16.76 -6.24 -15.05
N TRP A 27 17.27 -7.38 -14.59
CA TRP A 27 18.56 -7.58 -13.90
C TRP A 27 19.41 -8.65 -14.61
N PRO A 28 19.99 -8.33 -15.79
CA PRO A 28 20.74 -9.30 -16.59
C PRO A 28 21.96 -9.90 -15.88
N GLU A 29 22.58 -9.15 -14.97
CA GLU A 29 23.73 -9.56 -14.15
C GLU A 29 23.45 -10.76 -13.25
N ASP A 30 22.19 -10.92 -12.82
CA ASP A 30 21.75 -11.97 -11.92
C ASP A 30 20.82 -12.99 -12.62
N ARG A 31 20.71 -12.94 -13.95
CA ARG A 31 19.77 -13.76 -14.75
C ARG A 31 19.85 -15.27 -14.51
N HIS A 32 21.01 -15.76 -14.07
CA HIS A 32 21.27 -17.18 -13.80
C HIS A 32 20.97 -17.59 -12.35
N SER A 33 20.61 -16.64 -11.48
CA SER A 33 20.33 -16.88 -10.07
C SER A 33 18.88 -16.55 -9.73
N ARG A 34 18.01 -17.57 -9.82
CA ARG A 34 16.58 -17.43 -9.50
C ARG A 34 16.35 -16.92 -8.07
N ALA A 35 17.21 -17.31 -7.13
CA ALA A 35 17.15 -16.83 -5.74
C ALA A 35 17.42 -15.32 -5.62
N LYS A 36 18.41 -14.79 -6.35
CA LYS A 36 18.68 -13.34 -6.37
C LYS A 36 17.57 -12.56 -7.07
N LEU A 37 17.04 -13.10 -8.16
CA LEU A 37 15.89 -12.50 -8.84
C LEU A 37 14.64 -12.45 -7.95
N LEU A 38 14.39 -13.52 -7.17
CA LEU A 38 13.34 -13.50 -6.13
C LEU A 38 13.60 -12.41 -5.09
N GLN A 39 14.85 -12.22 -4.66
CA GLN A 39 15.20 -11.15 -3.72
C GLN A 39 14.90 -9.77 -4.31
N HIS A 40 15.33 -9.49 -5.54
CA HIS A 40 15.01 -8.23 -6.24
C HIS A 40 13.51 -7.98 -6.33
N LEU A 41 12.72 -9.01 -6.67
CA LEU A 41 11.27 -8.92 -6.74
C LEU A 41 10.62 -8.63 -5.38
N VAL A 42 11.13 -9.22 -4.30
CA VAL A 42 10.65 -8.93 -2.93
C VAL A 42 10.95 -7.48 -2.54
N GLU A 43 12.15 -6.98 -2.85
CA GLU A 43 12.54 -5.59 -2.56
C GLU A 43 11.67 -4.59 -3.34
N VAL A 44 11.48 -4.80 -4.64
CA VAL A 44 10.60 -3.97 -5.47
C VAL A 44 9.14 -4.07 -5.01
N GLY A 45 8.67 -5.29 -4.70
CA GLY A 45 7.32 -5.51 -4.19
C GLY A 45 7.08 -4.79 -2.86
N HIS A 46 8.06 -4.79 -1.95
CA HIS A 46 7.98 -4.05 -0.69
C HIS A 46 7.86 -2.54 -0.94
N GLN A 47 8.70 -1.98 -1.82
CA GLN A 47 8.63 -0.55 -2.14
C GLN A 47 7.27 -0.18 -2.75
N ALA A 48 6.75 -0.98 -3.69
CA ALA A 48 5.45 -0.74 -4.30
C ALA A 48 4.30 -0.72 -3.25
N LEU A 49 4.38 -1.58 -2.21
CA LEU A 49 3.39 -1.57 -1.13
C LEU A 49 3.46 -0.29 -0.28
N LEU A 50 4.67 0.23 -0.03
CA LEU A 50 4.84 1.50 0.68
C LEU A 50 4.28 2.67 -0.12
N ASP A 51 4.59 2.72 -1.42
CA ASP A 51 4.13 3.78 -2.31
C ASP A 51 2.59 3.79 -2.40
N GLN A 52 1.96 2.62 -2.57
CA GLN A 52 0.50 2.49 -2.55
C GLN A 52 -0.13 2.90 -1.21
N ALA A 53 0.56 2.68 -0.08
CA ALA A 53 0.09 3.13 1.22
C ALA A 53 0.15 4.66 1.35
N ALA A 54 1.23 5.28 0.88
CA ALA A 54 1.39 6.72 0.85
C ALA A 54 0.32 7.38 -0.04
N GLU A 55 0.10 6.87 -1.24
CA GLU A 55 -0.93 7.36 -2.17
C GLU A 55 -2.33 7.31 -1.55
N ARG A 56 -2.70 6.19 -0.91
CA ARG A 56 -3.99 6.05 -0.23
C ARG A 56 -4.15 7.05 0.91
N HIS A 57 -3.09 7.27 1.68
CA HIS A 57 -3.09 8.23 2.77
C HIS A 57 -3.24 9.67 2.24
N ASP A 58 -2.53 10.02 1.17
CA ASP A 58 -2.60 11.34 0.56
C ASP A 58 -3.95 11.61 -0.10
N ALA A 59 -4.52 10.61 -0.78
CA ALA A 59 -5.88 10.68 -1.32
C ALA A 59 -6.92 10.92 -0.21
N ARG A 60 -6.79 10.21 0.92
CA ARG A 60 -7.64 10.44 2.10
C ARG A 60 -7.48 11.86 2.64
N ARG A 61 -6.25 12.34 2.83
CA ARG A 61 -5.99 13.70 3.32
C ARG A 61 -6.53 14.76 2.37
N ALA A 62 -6.38 14.56 1.06
CA ALA A 62 -6.93 15.46 0.05
C ALA A 62 -8.46 15.50 0.10
N ALA A 63 -9.12 14.34 0.27
CA ALA A 63 -10.55 14.27 0.44
C ALA A 63 -11.02 15.04 1.69
N ILE A 64 -10.36 14.84 2.84
CA ILE A 64 -10.66 15.57 4.08
C ILE A 64 -10.48 17.06 3.90
N ARG A 65 -9.35 17.52 3.33
CA ARG A 65 -9.10 18.95 3.10
C ARG A 65 -10.15 19.59 2.19
N ARG A 66 -10.59 18.88 1.16
CA ARG A 66 -11.59 19.36 0.21
C ARG A 66 -12.97 19.52 0.84
N THR A 67 -13.34 18.66 1.79
CA THR A 67 -14.67 18.69 2.42
C THR A 67 -14.69 19.44 3.75
N SER A 68 -13.53 19.62 4.39
CA SER A 68 -13.40 20.36 5.65
C SER A 68 -13.83 21.82 5.45
N GLY A 69 -14.80 22.25 6.26
CA GLY A 69 -15.33 23.61 6.19
C GLY A 69 -16.15 23.93 4.93
N ALA A 70 -16.42 22.93 4.07
CA ALA A 70 -17.21 23.15 2.85
C ALA A 70 -18.67 23.58 3.14
N LEU A 71 -19.15 23.37 4.36
CA LEU A 71 -20.47 23.78 4.84
C LEU A 71 -20.39 24.86 5.92
N THR A 72 -19.23 25.50 6.11
CA THR A 72 -19.09 26.61 7.06
C THR A 72 -19.97 27.77 6.60
N GLY A 73 -20.84 28.26 7.50
CA GLY A 73 -21.80 29.32 7.22
C GLY A 73 -23.09 28.86 6.53
N THR A 74 -23.23 27.56 6.21
CA THR A 74 -24.48 27.02 5.65
C THR A 74 -25.56 26.80 6.71
N TYR A 75 -25.15 26.59 7.95
CA TYR A 75 -26.04 26.35 9.08
C TYR A 75 -26.09 27.58 9.99
N GLU A 76 -27.27 27.86 10.53
CA GLU A 76 -27.45 28.89 11.55
C GLU A 76 -26.77 28.49 12.86
N ASP A 77 -26.38 29.47 13.66
CA ASP A 77 -25.62 29.24 14.91
C ASP A 77 -26.33 28.27 15.88
N SER A 78 -27.67 28.27 15.89
CA SER A 78 -28.50 27.42 16.76
C SER A 78 -28.83 26.04 16.18
N TYR A 79 -28.43 25.75 14.94
CA TYR A 79 -28.83 24.53 14.22
C TYR A 79 -28.33 23.25 14.90
N LEU A 80 -27.11 23.27 15.47
CA LEU A 80 -26.54 22.11 16.13
C LEU A 80 -27.22 21.80 17.48
N GLU A 81 -27.64 22.82 18.23
CA GLU A 81 -28.44 22.63 19.45
C GLU A 81 -29.78 21.97 19.12
N GLN A 82 -30.51 22.52 18.14
CA GLN A 82 -31.82 22.00 17.72
C GLN A 82 -31.72 20.53 17.25
N LEU A 83 -30.70 20.20 16.46
CA LEU A 83 -30.50 18.83 15.98
C LEU A 83 -30.25 17.82 17.12
N ARG A 84 -29.63 18.25 18.22
CA ARG A 84 -29.34 17.39 19.37
C ARG A 84 -30.57 17.11 20.23
N GLU A 85 -31.55 18.02 20.25
CA GLU A 85 -32.82 17.83 20.96
C GLU A 85 -33.64 16.67 20.38
N ASP A 86 -33.50 16.40 19.08
CA ASP A 86 -34.20 15.32 18.37
C ASP A 86 -33.59 13.92 18.60
N TRP A 87 -32.43 13.81 19.24
CA TRP A 87 -31.76 12.53 19.47
C TRP A 87 -31.97 12.01 20.90
N PRO A 88 -32.53 10.79 21.09
CA PRO A 88 -32.66 10.21 22.42
C PRO A 88 -31.28 9.86 23.02
N ALA A 89 -31.13 10.06 24.33
CA ALA A 89 -29.89 9.85 25.09
C ALA A 89 -29.32 8.42 25.00
#